data_AF-A0A525KJC3-F1
#
_entry.id   AF-A0A525KJC3-F1
#
_cell.length_a   1.000
_cell.length_b   1.000
_cell.length_c   1.000
_cell.angle_alpha   90.00
_cell.angle_beta   90.00
_cell.angle_gamma   90.00
#
_symmetry.space_group_name_H-M   'P 1'
#
loop_
_entity.id
_entity.type
_entity.pdbx_description
1 polymer ?
#
loop_
_entity_poly.entity_id
_entity_poly.type
_entity_poly.pdbx_seq_one_letter_code
_entity_poly.pdbx_strand_id
1 'polypeptide(L)'
;MTLPSEFRQLERAVLGAASEAELENPAGLRLLLDSARLIERHNTGHGFNTRFNVYGDHSALAPTSNPLNGPIAHMVDMGEGMVMGFLLWFADGYPSCL
;
A
#
# COMPACT_ATOMS: atom_id res chain seq x y z
N MET A 1 0.20 -11.08 6.72
CA MET A 1 1.33 -10.21 6.32
C MET A 1 1.78 -9.56 7.59
N THR A 2 3.08 -9.52 7.85
CA THR A 2 3.64 -9.01 9.11
C THR A 2 4.38 -7.72 8.80
N LEU A 3 3.62 -6.71 8.34
CA LEU A 3 4.17 -5.39 8.09
C LEU A 3 4.85 -4.83 9.35
N PRO A 4 5.92 -4.04 9.19
CA PRO A 4 6.59 -3.41 10.33
C PRO A 4 5.63 -2.58 11.17
N SER A 5 5.93 -2.50 12.46
CA SER A 5 5.16 -1.69 13.42
C SER A 5 5.18 -0.20 13.11
N GLU A 6 6.14 0.25 12.28
CA GLU A 6 6.24 1.63 11.80
C GLU A 6 5.00 2.07 11.02
N PHE A 7 4.35 1.16 10.29
CA PHE A 7 3.10 1.43 9.57
C PHE A 7 1.93 1.61 10.55
N ARG A 8 0.94 2.43 10.20
CA ARG A 8 -0.30 2.56 11.00
C ARG A 8 -1.22 1.37 10.72
N GLN A 9 -2.18 1.15 11.61
CA GLN A 9 -3.16 0.07 11.46
C GLN A 9 -3.92 0.18 10.13
N LEU A 10 -4.31 1.40 9.73
CA LEU A 10 -4.98 1.64 8.45
C LEU A 10 -4.09 1.26 7.27
N GLU A 11 -2.85 1.77 7.24
CA GLU A 11 -1.87 1.46 6.18
C GLU A 11 -1.64 -0.06 6.06
N ARG A 12 -1.49 -0.75 7.20
CA ARG A 12 -1.35 -2.21 7.23
C ARG A 12 -2.56 -2.94 6.65
N ALA A 13 -3.76 -2.47 6.99
CA ALA A 13 -5.00 -3.06 6.49
C ALA A 13 -5.12 -2.89 4.98
N VAL A 14 -4.84 -1.69 4.44
CA VAL A 14 -5.01 -1.48 2.99
C VAL A 14 -3.90 -2.13 2.18
N LEU A 15 -2.66 -2.16 2.67
CA LEU A 15 -1.57 -2.90 2.01
C LEU A 15 -1.85 -4.41 1.99
N GLY A 16 -2.46 -4.94 3.05
CA GLY A 16 -2.91 -6.32 3.11
C GLY A 16 -3.99 -6.60 2.08
N ALA A 17 -5.02 -5.75 2.05
CA ALA A 17 -6.10 -5.86 1.07
C ALA A 17 -5.60 -5.68 -0.38
N ALA A 18 -4.67 -4.75 -0.64
CA ALA A 18 -4.07 -4.57 -1.95
C ALA A 18 -3.27 -5.80 -2.39
N SER A 19 -2.59 -6.47 -1.45
CA SER A 19 -1.90 -7.74 -1.72
C SER A 19 -2.85 -8.88 -2.05
N GLU A 20 -4.08 -8.86 -1.50
CA GLU A 20 -5.11 -9.87 -1.77
C GLU A 20 -5.90 -9.57 -3.06
N ALA A 21 -6.00 -8.30 -3.45
CA ALA A 21 -6.69 -7.84 -4.65
C ALA A 21 -5.88 -8.04 -5.93
N GLU A 22 -4.55 -8.13 -5.83
CA GLU A 22 -3.67 -8.49 -6.93
C GLU A 22 -3.88 -9.98 -7.28
N LEU A 23 -4.49 -10.24 -8.45
CA LEU A 23 -4.93 -11.59 -8.86
C LEU A 23 -3.81 -12.44 -9.47
N GLU A 24 -2.66 -11.86 -9.81
CA GLU A 24 -1.60 -12.54 -10.59
C GLU A 24 -0.45 -13.04 -9.71
N ASN A 25 -0.05 -12.29 -8.68
CA ASN A 25 1.03 -12.60 -7.75
C ASN A 25 0.85 -11.98 -6.34
N PRO A 26 -0.19 -12.38 -5.59
CA PRO A 26 -0.43 -11.89 -4.23
C PRO A 26 0.69 -12.26 -3.25
N ALA A 27 1.36 -13.39 -3.48
CA ALA A 27 2.46 -13.87 -2.62
C ALA A 27 3.73 -13.02 -2.79
N GLY A 28 4.08 -12.64 -4.03
CA GLY A 28 5.24 -11.81 -4.32
C GLY A 28 5.09 -10.40 -3.74
N LEU A 29 3.92 -9.77 -3.92
CA LEU A 29 3.66 -8.45 -3.36
C LEU A 29 3.74 -8.47 -1.82
N ARG A 30 3.19 -9.50 -1.19
CA ARG A 30 3.26 -9.67 0.26
C ARG A 30 4.68 -9.82 0.78
N LEU A 31 5.55 -10.57 0.08
CA LEU A 31 6.96 -10.71 0.44
C LEU A 31 7.71 -9.37 0.37
N LEU A 32 7.50 -8.58 -0.68
CA LEU A 32 8.08 -7.24 -0.80
C LEU A 32 7.59 -6.32 0.32
N LEU A 33 6.30 -6.36 0.64
CA LEU A 33 5.72 -5.51 1.68
C LEU A 33 6.17 -5.92 3.09
N ASP A 34 6.37 -7.21 3.37
CA ASP A 34 6.89 -7.69 4.67
C ASP A 34 8.29 -7.11 4.99
N SER A 35 9.06 -6.73 3.96
CA SER A 35 10.37 -6.08 4.13
C SER A 35 10.36 -4.56 3.94
N ALA A 36 9.18 -3.96 3.70
CA ALA A 36 9.06 -2.52 3.56
C ALA A 36 9.53 -1.80 4.84
N ARG A 37 10.03 -0.57 4.73
CA ARG A 37 10.29 0.33 5.87
C ARG A 37 9.81 1.72 5.54
N LEU A 38 9.20 2.37 6.52
CA LEU A 38 8.65 3.69 6.34
C LEU A 38 9.79 4.70 6.16
N ILE A 39 9.68 5.55 5.14
CA ILE A 39 10.57 6.70 4.95
C ILE A 39 9.92 7.95 5.53
N GLU A 40 8.72 8.28 5.05
CA GLU A 40 8.02 9.49 5.45
C GLU A 40 6.50 9.33 5.32
N ARG A 41 5.80 10.17 6.08
CA ARG A 41 4.36 10.41 5.89
C ARG A 41 4.12 11.89 5.69
N HIS A 42 3.35 12.20 4.66
CA HIS A 42 2.95 13.57 4.38
C HIS A 42 1.42 13.67 4.38
N ASN A 43 0.87 14.50 5.27
CA ASN A 43 -0.54 14.87 5.24
C ASN A 43 -0.72 16.04 4.27
N THR A 44 -1.53 15.86 3.24
CA THR A 44 -1.75 16.85 2.18
C THR A 44 -2.94 17.77 2.44
N GLY A 45 -3.63 17.60 3.58
CA GLY A 45 -4.92 18.25 3.87
C GLY A 45 -6.12 17.53 3.25
N HIS A 46 -5.91 16.74 2.21
CA HIS A 46 -6.94 15.93 1.53
C HIS A 46 -6.73 14.41 1.69
N GLY A 47 -5.58 14.01 2.25
CA GLY A 47 -5.22 12.61 2.46
C GLY A 47 -3.81 12.47 3.04
N PHE A 48 -3.28 11.25 3.01
CA PHE A 48 -1.93 10.95 3.46
C PHE A 48 -1.18 10.21 2.37
N ASN A 49 0.05 10.63 2.11
CA ASN A 49 1.00 9.87 1.31
C ASN A 49 1.99 9.21 2.26
N THR A 50 2.14 7.89 2.16
CA THR A 50 3.08 7.09 2.93
C THR A 50 4.14 6.57 1.97
N ARG A 51 5.35 7.15 2.04
CA ARG A 51 6.49 6.65 1.25
C ARG A 51 7.28 5.65 2.06
N PHE A 52 7.70 4.58 1.40
CA PHE A 52 8.47 3.51 2.00
C PHE A 52 9.41 2.90 0.97
N ASN A 53 10.45 2.23 1.47
CA ASN A 53 11.36 1.45 0.65
C ASN A 53 11.18 -0.03 0.97
N VAL A 54 11.32 -0.88 -0.03
CA VAL A 54 11.43 -2.33 0.12
C VAL A 54 12.90 -2.70 0.24
N TYR A 55 13.23 -3.55 1.21
CA TYR A 55 14.61 -4.00 1.44
C TYR A 55 14.72 -5.52 1.24
N GLY A 56 15.92 -6.01 0.94
CA GLY A 56 16.18 -7.46 0.75
C GLY A 56 16.46 -7.83 -0.71
N ASP A 57 16.72 -9.11 -0.94
CA ASP A 57 17.10 -9.69 -2.23
C ASP A 57 15.89 -10.19 -3.05
N HIS A 58 14.71 -9.67 -2.76
CA HIS A 58 13.48 -10.04 -3.44
C HIS A 58 13.48 -9.51 -4.87
N SER A 59 12.98 -10.34 -5.79
CA SER A 59 12.83 -9.95 -7.19
C SER A 59 11.72 -8.91 -7.35
N ALA A 60 11.94 -7.93 -8.21
CA ALA A 60 10.90 -7.02 -8.68
C ALA A 60 9.69 -7.82 -9.20
N LEU A 61 8.48 -7.31 -8.95
CA LEU A 61 7.30 -7.84 -9.62
C LEU A 61 7.38 -7.51 -11.12
N ALA A 62 6.77 -8.38 -11.93
CA ALA A 62 6.54 -8.06 -13.34
C ALA A 62 5.83 -6.69 -13.43
N PRO A 63 6.03 -5.91 -14.50
CA PRO A 63 5.43 -4.60 -14.63
C PRO A 63 3.90 -4.70 -14.49
N THR A 64 3.38 -4.34 -13.33
CA THR A 64 1.95 -4.23 -13.09
C THR A 64 1.45 -2.92 -13.68
N SER A 65 0.14 -2.78 -13.89
CA SER A 65 -0.45 -1.47 -14.10
C SER A 65 -0.10 -0.56 -12.92
N ASN A 66 0.56 0.57 -13.20
CA ASN A 66 0.87 1.60 -12.21
C ASN A 66 -0.19 2.70 -12.29
N PRO A 67 -0.95 3.02 -11.20
CA PRO A 67 -0.97 2.39 -9.87
C PRO A 67 -1.85 1.14 -9.76
N LEU A 68 -1.66 0.37 -8.68
CA LEU A 68 -2.66 -0.59 -8.19
C LEU A 68 -3.68 0.14 -7.30
N ASN A 69 -4.97 -0.06 -7.58
CA ASN A 69 -6.04 0.47 -6.75
C ASN A 69 -6.20 -0.41 -5.50
N GLY A 70 -6.08 0.20 -4.33
CA GLY A 70 -6.40 -0.44 -3.06
C GLY A 70 -7.92 -0.49 -2.80
N PRO A 71 -8.33 -1.04 -1.64
CA PRO A 71 -9.73 -1.04 -1.24
C PRO A 71 -10.25 0.40 -1.10
N ILE A 72 -11.56 0.60 -1.19
CA ILE A 72 -12.20 1.87 -0.83
C ILE A 72 -12.76 1.73 0.60
N ALA A 73 -12.42 2.65 1.49
CA ALA A 73 -12.95 2.68 2.85
C ALA A 73 -14.05 3.73 3.01
N HIS A 74 -15.14 3.35 3.67
CA HIS A 74 -16.17 4.29 4.09
C HIS A 74 -15.74 5.00 5.37
N MET A 75 -15.83 6.33 5.38
CA MET A 75 -15.53 7.11 6.57
C MET A 75 -16.79 7.24 7.43
N VAL A 76 -16.77 6.64 8.62
CA VAL A 76 -17.81 6.80 9.62
C VAL A 76 -17.76 8.25 10.15
N ASP A 77 -18.92 8.86 10.40
CA ASP A 77 -19.07 10.22 10.94
C ASP A 77 -18.63 11.38 10.02
N MET A 78 -18.38 11.14 8.73
CA MET A 78 -18.10 12.18 7.73
C MET A 78 -19.25 12.43 6.72
N GLY A 79 -20.42 11.85 6.97
CA GLY A 79 -21.60 11.94 6.10
C GLY A 79 -21.73 10.75 5.14
N GLU A 80 -22.96 10.44 4.73
CA GLU A 80 -23.24 9.35 3.79
C GLU A 80 -22.53 9.59 2.45
N GLY A 81 -21.76 8.60 1.98
CA GLY A 81 -21.10 8.61 0.67
C GLY A 81 -19.66 9.12 0.64
N MET A 82 -19.10 9.60 1.76
CA MET A 82 -17.68 9.97 1.80
C MET A 82 -16.77 8.73 1.83
N VAL A 83 -15.94 8.59 0.81
CA VAL A 83 -15.04 7.45 0.60
C VAL A 83 -13.59 7.89 0.57
N MET A 84 -12.73 7.08 1.18
CA MET A 84 -11.27 7.19 1.07
C MET A 84 -10.77 6.09 0.14
N GLY A 85 -10.21 6.48 -1.00
CA GLY A 85 -9.50 5.58 -1.90
C GLY A 85 -8.04 5.46 -1.51
N PHE A 86 -7.44 4.30 -1.79
CA PHE A 86 -6.02 4.04 -1.57
C PHE A 86 -5.38 3.62 -2.88
N LEU A 87 -4.14 4.05 -3.13
CA LEU A 87 -3.40 3.76 -4.36
C LEU A 87 -2.01 3.28 -3.99
N LEU A 88 -1.65 2.07 -4.41
CA LEU A 88 -0.32 1.53 -4.24
C LEU A 88 0.49 1.78 -5.52
N TRP A 89 1.49 2.64 -5.41
CA TRP A 89 2.38 3.00 -6.53
C TRP A 89 3.63 2.13 -6.55
N PHE A 90 4.07 1.73 -7.74
CA PHE A 90 5.32 0.99 -7.95
C PHE A 90 6.36 1.84 -8.69
N ALA A 91 7.62 1.68 -8.32
CA ALA A 91 8.78 2.16 -9.05
C ALA A 91 9.64 0.95 -9.42
N ASP A 92 9.89 0.74 -10.71
CA ASP A 92 10.73 -0.35 -11.23
C ASP A 92 10.32 -1.76 -10.73
N GLY A 93 9.01 -2.00 -10.59
CA GLY A 93 8.46 -3.27 -10.10
C GLY A 93 8.47 -3.44 -8.58
N TYR A 94 8.84 -2.40 -7.82
CA TYR A 94 8.80 -2.37 -6.36
C TYR A 94 7.73 -1.42 -5.83
N PRO A 95 6.91 -1.82 -4.85
CA PRO A 95 5.98 -0.89 -4.22
C PRO A 95 6.76 0.19 -3.46
N SER A 96 6.38 1.46 -3.66
CA SER A 96 7.14 2.62 -3.17
C SER A 96 6.31 3.67 -2.43
N CYS A 97 5.00 3.74 -2.70
CA CYS A 97 4.12 4.73 -2.09
C CYS A 97 2.71 4.19 -1.93
N LEU A 98 2.09 4.51 -0.79
CA LEU A 98 0.67 4.32 -0.50
C LEU A 98 -0.03 5.66 -0.30
#